data_AF-A0A3P1XBV6-F1
#
_entry.id   AF-A0A3P1XBV6-F1
#
_cell.length_a   1.000
_cell.length_b   1.000
_cell.length_c   1.000
_cell.angle_alpha   90.00
_cell.angle_beta   90.00
_cell.angle_gamma   90.00
#
_symmetry.space_group_name_H-M   'P 1'
#
loop_
_entity.id
_entity.type
_entity.pdbx_description
1 polymer ?
#
loop_
_entity_poly.entity_id
_entity_poly.type
_entity_poly.pdbx_seq_one_letter_code
_entity_poly.pdbx_strand_id
1 'polypeptide(L)'
;GSGKSYAIVNNYIKQQIEKGFAMYIYDYKFPDLSEIAYNHLLRHRKAYEVQPKFYVINFDDPRRSHRCNPINPDFMSDISDAYESAYTIMLNLNRTWIQKQGDFFVESPIILLAAIIWFLKIYENGRYCTFPHAIEFLNRPYAQIFPILTSYDELANYLSPFMDAWEGGAQDQLQGQIASAKIPLS
;
A
#
# COMPACT_ATOMS: atom_id res chain seq x y z
N GLY A 1 -31.55 -0.72 -6.55
CA GLY A 1 -32.13 -1.08 -7.86
C GLY A 1 -32.88 0.10 -8.45
N SER A 2 -32.18 1.04 -9.09
CA SER A 2 -32.78 2.21 -9.75
C SER A 2 -32.32 2.37 -11.21
N GLY A 3 -31.74 1.33 -11.82
CA GLY A 3 -31.35 1.31 -13.24
C GLY A 3 -30.15 2.20 -13.64
N LYS A 4 -29.60 3.02 -12.73
CA LYS A 4 -28.50 3.97 -13.03
C LYS A 4 -27.24 3.30 -13.61
N SER A 5 -26.82 2.17 -13.04
CA SER A 5 -25.67 1.41 -13.55
C SER A 5 -25.91 0.91 -14.98
N TYR A 6 -27.12 0.41 -15.27
CA TYR A 6 -27.46 -0.13 -16.59
C TYR A 6 -27.58 0.95 -17.66
N ALA A 7 -28.21 2.09 -17.33
CA ALA A 7 -28.49 3.14 -18.32
C ALA A 7 -27.26 4.02 -18.65
N ILE A 8 -26.41 4.31 -17.66
CA ILE A 8 -25.31 5.28 -17.83
C ILE A 8 -23.95 4.60 -17.78
N VAL A 9 -23.68 3.80 -16.75
CA VAL A 9 -22.32 3.26 -16.51
C VAL A 9 -21.94 2.25 -17.59
N ASN A 10 -22.83 1.34 -17.97
CA ASN A 10 -22.56 0.36 -19.03
C ASN A 10 -22.23 1.02 -20.37
N ASN A 11 -22.99 2.05 -20.75
CA ASN A 11 -22.76 2.78 -21.99
C ASN A 11 -21.47 3.60 -21.93
N TYR A 12 -21.17 4.20 -20.77
CA TYR A 12 -19.91 4.91 -20.56
C TYR A 12 -18.71 3.97 -20.72
N ILE A 13 -18.73 2.80 -20.08
CA ILE A 13 -17.68 1.76 -20.21
C ILE A 13 -17.45 1.42 -21.68
N LYS A 14 -18.53 1.14 -22.43
CA LYS A 14 -18.44 0.77 -23.85
C LYS A 14 -17.82 1.88 -24.70
N GLN A 15 -18.29 3.11 -24.53
CA GLN A 15 -17.79 4.26 -25.29
C GLN A 15 -16.32 4.57 -24.97
N GLN A 16 -15.89 4.46 -23.72
CA GLN A 16 -14.49 4.66 -23.34
C GLN A 16 -13.59 3.62 -24.00
N ILE A 17 -14.01 2.36 -24.02
CA ILE A 17 -13.29 1.27 -24.70
C ILE A 17 -13.22 1.49 -26.21
N GLU A 18 -14.33 1.87 -26.85
CA GLU A 18 -14.38 2.15 -28.29
C GLU A 18 -13.50 3.33 -28.71
N LYS A 19 -13.31 4.31 -27.81
CA LYS A 19 -12.40 5.44 -28.00
C LYS A 19 -10.93 5.10 -27.73
N GLY A 20 -10.63 3.86 -27.34
CA GLY A 20 -9.26 3.44 -27.05
C GLY A 20 -8.72 3.95 -25.71
N PHE A 21 -9.58 4.36 -24.78
CA PHE A 21 -9.15 4.84 -23.47
C PHE A 21 -8.88 3.70 -22.48
N ALA A 22 -7.90 3.92 -21.59
CA ALA A 22 -7.67 3.09 -20.41
C ALA A 22 -8.70 3.44 -19.33
N MET A 23 -9.06 2.46 -18.50
CA MET A 23 -10.11 2.64 -17.50
C MET A 23 -9.75 1.99 -16.17
N TYR A 24 -10.15 2.65 -15.09
CA TYR A 24 -10.20 2.10 -13.75
C TYR A 24 -11.66 1.92 -13.34
N ILE A 25 -12.07 0.67 -13.09
CA ILE A 25 -13.47 0.31 -12.79
C ILE A 25 -13.53 -0.21 -11.35
N TYR A 26 -14.29 0.48 -10.51
CA TYR A 26 -14.67 -0.05 -9.20
C TYR A 26 -15.96 -0.86 -9.33
N ASP A 27 -15.83 -2.19 -9.30
CA ASP A 27 -16.94 -3.13 -9.47
C ASP A 27 -17.41 -3.69 -8.11
N TYR A 28 -18.33 -2.96 -7.48
CA TYR A 28 -18.87 -3.32 -6.17
C TYR A 28 -19.64 -4.66 -6.16
N LYS A 29 -20.13 -5.12 -7.31
CA LYS A 29 -20.88 -6.38 -7.46
C LYS A 29 -20.14 -7.32 -8.41
N PHE A 30 -18.87 -7.52 -8.14
CA PHE A 30 -18.01 -8.30 -9.01
C PHE A 30 -18.62 -9.68 -9.35
N PRO A 31 -18.65 -10.11 -10.63
CA PRO A 31 -18.03 -9.48 -11.80
C PRO A 31 -18.98 -8.67 -12.71
N ASP A 32 -20.05 -8.04 -12.20
CA ASP A 32 -21.07 -7.36 -13.02
C ASP A 32 -20.49 -6.38 -14.06
N LEU A 33 -19.74 -5.37 -13.64
CA LEU A 33 -19.17 -4.37 -14.56
C LEU A 33 -17.92 -4.89 -15.27
N SER A 34 -17.16 -5.73 -14.57
CA SER A 34 -15.91 -6.33 -15.07
C SER A 34 -16.17 -7.22 -16.28
N GLU A 35 -17.23 -8.01 -16.25
CA GLU A 35 -17.62 -8.89 -17.36
C GLU A 35 -18.05 -8.09 -18.58
N ILE A 36 -18.81 -7.00 -18.40
CA ILE A 36 -19.19 -6.08 -19.48
C ILE A 36 -17.95 -5.46 -20.11
N ALA A 37 -17.05 -4.91 -19.29
CA ALA A 37 -15.84 -4.26 -19.75
C ALA A 37 -14.92 -5.25 -20.49
N TYR A 38 -14.68 -6.43 -19.93
CA TYR A 38 -13.82 -7.44 -20.53
C TYR A 38 -14.36 -7.94 -21.87
N ASN A 39 -15.64 -8.31 -21.93
CA ASN A 39 -16.27 -8.79 -23.16
C ASN A 39 -16.31 -7.71 -24.25
N HIS A 40 -16.56 -6.46 -23.88
CA HIS A 40 -16.55 -5.35 -24.84
C HIS A 40 -15.14 -5.05 -25.33
N LEU A 41 -14.15 -5.08 -24.43
CA LEU A 41 -12.75 -4.92 -24.78
C LEU A 41 -12.28 -5.97 -25.77
N LEU A 42 -12.61 -7.25 -25.57
CA LEU A 42 -12.26 -8.33 -26.50
C LEU A 42 -12.72 -8.07 -27.93
N ARG A 43 -13.88 -7.43 -28.10
CA ARG A 43 -14.46 -7.11 -29.42
C ARG A 43 -13.88 -5.85 -30.05
N HIS A 44 -13.35 -4.92 -29.24
CA HIS A 44 -12.89 -3.59 -29.68
C HIS A 44 -11.39 -3.36 -29.50
N ARG A 45 -10.62 -4.44 -29.30
CA ARG A 45 -9.16 -4.41 -29.20
C ARG A 45 -8.46 -3.61 -30.30
N LYS A 46 -9.00 -3.62 -31.51
CA LYS A 46 -8.47 -2.88 -32.68
C LYS A 46 -8.52 -1.36 -32.53
N ALA A 47 -9.31 -0.83 -31.59
CA ALA A 47 -9.36 0.60 -31.31
C ALA A 47 -8.10 1.13 -30.59
N TYR A 48 -7.24 0.23 -30.10
CA TYR A 48 -6.05 0.58 -29.34
C TYR A 48 -4.78 0.41 -30.18
N GLU A 49 -3.96 1.45 -30.24
CA GLU A 49 -2.61 1.38 -30.81
C GLU A 49 -1.74 0.37 -30.05
N VAL A 50 -1.77 0.44 -28.71
CA VAL A 50 -1.14 -0.54 -27.82
C VAL A 50 -2.23 -1.39 -27.17
N GLN A 51 -2.20 -2.70 -27.42
CA GLN A 51 -3.21 -3.63 -26.91
C GLN A 51 -3.25 -3.62 -25.36
N PRO A 52 -4.38 -3.26 -24.74
CA PRO A 52 -4.46 -3.13 -23.30
C PRO A 52 -4.51 -4.52 -22.65
N LYS A 53 -3.89 -4.62 -21.47
CA LYS A 53 -4.05 -5.76 -20.57
C LYS A 53 -5.23 -5.50 -19.62
N PHE A 54 -5.89 -6.56 -19.20
CA PHE A 54 -7.01 -6.48 -18.25
C PHE A 54 -6.56 -7.02 -16.89
N TYR A 55 -6.47 -6.14 -15.90
CA TYR A 55 -6.08 -6.48 -14.54
C TYR A 55 -7.28 -6.34 -13.60
N VAL A 56 -7.35 -7.23 -12.63
CA VAL A 56 -8.40 -7.30 -11.60
C VAL A 56 -7.71 -7.37 -10.26
N ILE A 57 -8.07 -6.48 -9.33
CA ILE A 57 -7.71 -6.61 -7.91
C ILE A 57 -8.99 -6.98 -7.17
N ASN A 58 -9.01 -8.18 -6.58
CA ASN A 58 -10.17 -8.73 -5.89
C ASN A 58 -9.80 -9.12 -4.46
N PHE A 59 -10.36 -8.37 -3.50
CA PHE A 59 -10.11 -8.58 -2.08
C PHE A 59 -11.04 -9.64 -1.45
N ASP A 60 -12.16 -9.99 -2.09
CA ASP A 60 -13.11 -11.00 -1.61
C ASP A 60 -12.70 -12.42 -2.06
N ASP A 61 -12.29 -12.58 -3.32
CA ASP A 61 -11.74 -13.82 -3.88
C ASP A 61 -10.32 -13.58 -4.42
N PRO A 62 -9.28 -13.80 -3.58
CA PRO A 62 -7.90 -13.64 -3.99
C PRO A 62 -7.48 -14.54 -5.16
N ARG A 63 -8.20 -15.62 -5.47
CA ARG A 63 -7.89 -16.49 -6.63
C ARG A 63 -8.24 -15.84 -7.96
N ARG A 64 -9.18 -14.89 -7.95
CA ARG A 64 -9.58 -14.10 -9.13
C ARG A 64 -8.86 -12.75 -9.21
N SER A 65 -7.98 -12.46 -8.26
CA SER A 65 -7.15 -11.27 -8.24
C SER A 65 -5.82 -11.51 -8.93
N HIS A 66 -5.38 -10.54 -9.74
CA HIS A 66 -3.98 -10.37 -10.06
C HIS A 66 -3.23 -10.02 -8.77
N ARG A 67 -1.97 -10.48 -8.68
CA ARG A 67 -1.09 -10.15 -7.55
C ARG A 67 -0.47 -8.78 -7.81
N CYS A 68 -0.48 -7.93 -6.79
CA CYS A 68 0.23 -6.67 -6.79
C CYS A 68 0.99 -6.54 -5.47
N ASN A 69 2.13 -5.87 -5.51
CA ASN A 69 2.87 -5.47 -4.33
C ASN A 69 2.82 -3.95 -4.24
N PRO A 70 2.09 -3.37 -3.26
CA PRO A 70 1.95 -1.92 -3.15
C PRO A 70 3.26 -1.22 -2.79
N ILE A 71 4.23 -1.97 -2.25
CA ILE A 71 5.57 -1.48 -1.90
C ILE A 71 6.63 -2.10 -2.81
N ASN A 72 6.33 -2.28 -4.10
CA ASN A 72 7.30 -2.87 -5.03
C ASN A 72 8.57 -2.02 -5.08
N PRO A 73 9.75 -2.61 -4.88
CA PRO A 73 11.00 -1.87 -4.84
C PRO A 73 11.29 -1.08 -6.12
N ASP A 74 10.81 -1.52 -7.28
CA ASP A 74 11.04 -0.83 -8.56
C ASP A 74 10.36 0.56 -8.63
N PHE A 75 9.38 0.81 -7.76
CA PHE A 75 8.68 2.10 -7.68
C PHE A 75 9.22 3.02 -6.59
N MET A 76 10.30 2.63 -5.90
CA MET A 76 10.94 3.45 -4.86
C MET A 76 12.35 3.82 -5.28
N SER A 77 12.57 5.12 -5.42
CA SER A 77 13.84 5.75 -5.80
C SER A 77 14.60 6.29 -4.59
N ASP A 78 13.89 6.84 -3.61
CA ASP A 78 14.45 7.31 -2.34
C ASP A 78 13.53 7.01 -1.16
N ILE A 79 14.02 7.27 0.06
CA ILE A 79 13.31 6.95 1.31
C ILE A 79 11.96 7.68 1.43
N SER A 80 11.77 8.80 0.73
CA SER A 80 10.50 9.52 0.71
C SER A 80 9.40 8.70 0.03
N ASP A 81 9.73 7.89 -0.98
CA ASP A 81 8.76 6.99 -1.62
C ASP A 81 8.27 5.90 -0.65
N ALA A 82 9.17 5.41 0.21
CA ALA A 82 8.81 4.48 1.29
C ALA A 82 7.93 5.16 2.34
N TYR A 83 8.21 6.43 2.65
CA TYR A 83 7.39 7.24 3.55
C TYR A 83 5.98 7.46 2.99
N GLU A 84 5.83 7.88 1.73
CA GLU A 84 4.52 8.07 1.09
C GLU A 84 3.69 6.78 1.05
N SER A 85 4.36 5.65 0.81
CA SER A 85 3.74 4.33 0.86
C SER A 85 3.25 4.00 2.27
N ALA A 86 4.10 4.18 3.29
CA ALA A 86 3.75 3.96 4.69
C ALA A 86 2.61 4.89 5.14
N TYR A 87 2.69 6.17 4.82
CA TYR A 87 1.69 7.20 5.13
C TYR A 87 0.32 6.82 4.56
N THR A 88 0.28 6.46 3.27
CA THR A 88 -0.95 6.03 2.60
C THR A 88 -1.54 4.78 3.26
N ILE A 89 -0.71 3.79 3.60
CA ILE A 89 -1.17 2.56 4.25
C ILE A 89 -1.75 2.86 5.62
N MET A 90 -1.02 3.57 6.48
CA MET A 90 -1.39 3.81 7.87
C MET A 90 -2.66 4.66 8.00
N LEU A 91 -2.80 5.71 7.19
CA LEU A 91 -4.01 6.54 7.21
C LEU A 91 -5.25 5.82 6.68
N ASN A 92 -5.09 4.89 5.73
CA ASN A 92 -6.22 4.09 5.25
C ASN A 92 -6.67 3.03 6.26
N LEU A 93 -5.77 2.54 7.11
CA LEU A 93 -6.09 1.61 8.19
C LEU A 93 -6.77 2.32 9.37
N ASN A 94 -6.36 3.55 9.68
CA ASN A 94 -7.01 4.37 10.68
C ASN A 94 -7.36 5.77 10.15
N ARG A 95 -8.55 5.89 9.55
CA ARG A 95 -9.04 7.15 8.97
C ARG A 95 -9.14 8.31 9.98
N THR A 96 -9.20 8.02 11.29
CA THR A 96 -9.22 9.09 12.32
C THR A 96 -7.89 9.84 12.40
N TRP A 97 -6.79 9.22 11.97
CA TRP A 97 -5.47 9.83 11.94
C TRP A 97 -5.34 10.92 10.88
N ILE A 98 -6.20 10.92 9.86
CA ILE A 98 -6.25 11.96 8.83
C ILE A 98 -6.46 13.35 9.47
N GLN A 99 -7.21 13.42 10.58
CA GLN A 99 -7.48 14.66 11.31
C GLN A 99 -6.43 15.00 12.38
N LYS A 100 -5.46 14.10 12.61
CA LYS A 100 -4.43 14.20 13.66
C LYS A 100 -3.02 14.19 13.06
N GLN A 101 -2.86 14.62 11.81
CA GLN A 101 -1.54 14.70 11.17
C GLN A 101 -0.65 15.67 11.92
N GLY A 102 0.65 15.34 12.03
CA GLY A 102 1.60 16.04 12.88
C GLY A 102 1.50 15.67 14.37
N ASP A 103 0.50 14.88 14.79
CA ASP A 103 0.52 14.26 16.12
C ASP A 103 1.58 13.15 16.15
N PHE A 104 2.43 13.19 17.15
CA PHE A 104 3.52 12.25 17.32
C PHE A 104 3.06 10.78 17.32
N PHE A 105 1.87 10.48 17.85
CA PHE A 105 1.30 9.13 17.85
C PHE A 105 0.83 8.64 16.47
N VAL A 106 0.66 9.55 15.51
CA VAL A 106 0.36 9.26 14.10
C VAL A 106 1.65 9.18 13.29
N GLU A 107 2.58 10.10 13.51
CA GLU A 107 3.83 10.16 12.74
C GLU A 107 4.78 8.99 13.08
N SER A 108 4.93 8.64 14.36
CA SER A 108 5.82 7.54 14.79
C SER A 108 5.56 6.21 14.06
N PRO A 109 4.32 5.67 14.01
CA PRO A 109 4.09 4.41 13.33
C PRO A 109 4.29 4.49 11.80
N ILE A 110 4.10 5.66 11.19
CA ILE A 110 4.38 5.90 9.77
C ILE A 110 5.90 5.87 9.52
N ILE A 111 6.67 6.59 10.33
CA ILE A 111 8.14 6.64 10.24
C ILE A 111 8.74 5.24 10.43
N LEU A 112 8.25 4.47 11.40
CA LEU A 112 8.72 3.10 11.63
C LEU A 112 8.42 2.19 10.44
N LEU A 113 7.19 2.24 9.90
CA LEU A 113 6.83 1.45 8.72
C LEU A 113 7.66 1.88 7.49
N ALA A 114 7.91 3.18 7.31
CA ALA A 114 8.75 3.71 6.25
C ALA A 114 10.19 3.16 6.35
N ALA A 115 10.77 3.17 7.56
CA ALA A 115 12.09 2.62 7.80
C ALA A 115 12.16 1.11 7.50
N ILE A 116 11.12 0.35 7.84
CA ILE A 116 11.04 -1.09 7.52
C ILE A 116 10.91 -1.31 6.00
N ILE A 117 10.06 -0.55 5.31
CA ILE A 117 9.90 -0.65 3.85
C ILE A 117 11.23 -0.35 3.16
N TRP A 118 11.92 0.73 3.57
CA TRP A 118 13.21 1.09 3.02
C TRP A 118 14.28 0.04 3.31
N PHE A 119 14.35 -0.47 4.54
CA PHE A 119 15.22 -1.60 4.89
C PHE A 119 15.00 -2.78 3.95
N LEU A 120 13.75 -3.20 3.73
CA LEU A 120 13.46 -4.34 2.85
C LEU A 120 13.79 -4.05 1.38
N LYS A 121 13.72 -2.78 0.95
CA LYS A 121 14.11 -2.33 -0.40
C LYS A 121 15.62 -2.47 -0.62
N ILE A 122 16.45 -2.07 0.34
CA ILE A 122 17.91 -2.14 0.20
C ILE A 122 18.47 -3.53 0.54
N TYR A 123 17.82 -4.26 1.46
CA TYR A 123 18.22 -5.59 1.87
C TYR A 123 18.05 -6.62 0.75
N GLU A 124 19.11 -7.35 0.43
CA GLU A 124 19.17 -8.32 -0.68
C GLU A 124 18.56 -7.78 -2.00
N ASN A 125 18.84 -6.52 -2.31
CA ASN A 125 18.37 -5.84 -3.52
C ASN A 125 16.83 -5.90 -3.71
N GLY A 126 16.09 -5.74 -2.61
CA GLY A 126 14.63 -5.64 -2.65
C GLY A 126 13.91 -6.98 -2.73
N ARG A 127 14.62 -8.11 -2.66
CA ARG A 127 14.04 -9.46 -2.80
C ARG A 127 12.87 -9.72 -1.85
N TYR A 128 12.94 -9.16 -0.63
CA TYR A 128 11.90 -9.31 0.39
C TYR A 128 11.08 -8.04 0.61
N CYS A 129 11.20 -7.04 -0.26
CA CYS A 129 10.40 -5.82 -0.21
C CYS A 129 8.97 -6.12 -0.66
N THR A 130 8.20 -6.77 0.22
CA THR A 130 6.79 -7.10 0.00
C THR A 130 5.99 -6.82 1.25
N PHE A 131 4.72 -6.48 1.07
CA PHE A 131 3.86 -6.12 2.19
C PHE A 131 3.82 -7.20 3.30
N PRO A 132 3.66 -8.52 3.01
CA PRO A 132 3.73 -9.55 4.04
C PRO A 132 5.04 -9.58 4.85
N HIS A 133 6.20 -9.35 4.22
CA HIS A 133 7.47 -9.30 4.95
C HIS A 133 7.56 -8.06 5.84
N ALA A 134 7.04 -6.92 5.39
CA ALA A 134 6.99 -5.70 6.20
C ALA A 134 6.14 -5.91 7.47
N ILE A 135 4.98 -6.57 7.34
CA ILE A 135 4.11 -6.92 8.48
C ILE A 135 4.80 -7.90 9.42
N GLU A 136 5.40 -8.96 8.88
CA GLU A 136 6.11 -9.95 9.70
C GLU A 136 7.27 -9.31 10.46
N PHE A 137 8.06 -8.47 9.80
CA PHE A 137 9.18 -7.77 10.40
C PHE A 137 8.71 -6.80 11.49
N LEU A 138 7.69 -5.99 11.20
CA LEU A 138 7.10 -5.06 12.17
C LEU A 138 6.61 -5.79 13.43
N ASN A 139 6.05 -6.99 13.28
CA ASN A 139 5.51 -7.78 14.39
C ASN A 139 6.57 -8.44 15.28
N ARG A 140 7.85 -8.46 14.89
CA ARG A 140 8.93 -9.00 15.73
C ARG A 140 9.17 -8.16 16.99
N PRO A 141 9.84 -8.74 18.03
CA PRO A 141 10.23 -7.99 19.21
C PRO A 141 11.17 -6.85 18.86
N TYR A 142 10.98 -5.67 19.49
CA TYR A 142 11.75 -4.48 19.15
C TYR A 142 13.25 -4.62 19.43
N ALA A 143 13.59 -5.37 20.47
CA ALA A 143 14.96 -5.75 20.79
C ALA A 143 15.66 -6.53 19.67
N GLN A 144 14.91 -7.09 18.71
CA GLN A 144 15.46 -7.73 17.51
C GLN A 144 15.46 -6.79 16.30
N ILE A 145 14.41 -5.99 16.10
CA ILE A 145 14.31 -5.15 14.89
C ILE A 145 15.23 -3.93 14.96
N PHE A 146 15.32 -3.25 16.10
CA PHE A 146 16.08 -1.99 16.18
C PHE A 146 17.58 -2.20 15.90
N PRO A 147 18.27 -3.20 16.47
CA PRO A 147 19.67 -3.46 16.11
C PRO A 147 19.89 -3.72 14.62
N ILE A 148 18.90 -4.31 13.93
CA ILE A 148 18.97 -4.52 12.49
C ILE A 148 18.81 -3.17 11.78
N LEU A 149 17.75 -2.43 12.07
CA LEU A 149 17.45 -1.16 11.39
C LEU A 149 18.54 -0.11 11.64
N THR A 150 19.11 -0.02 12.85
CA THR A 150 20.18 0.92 13.19
C THR A 150 21.54 0.54 12.61
N SER A 151 21.69 -0.68 12.09
CA SER A 151 22.91 -1.08 11.38
C SER A 151 23.01 -0.47 9.96
N TYR A 152 21.99 0.27 9.52
CA TYR A 152 21.95 0.96 8.23
C TYR A 152 21.94 2.48 8.42
N ASP A 153 23.01 3.15 8.02
CA ASP A 153 23.19 4.60 8.18
C ASP A 153 22.07 5.41 7.50
N GLU A 154 21.54 4.93 6.39
CA GLU A 154 20.44 5.56 5.64
C GLU A 154 19.16 5.73 6.48
N LEU A 155 18.98 4.89 7.50
CA LEU A 155 17.82 4.90 8.38
C LEU A 155 18.01 5.77 9.62
N ALA A 156 19.23 6.25 9.90
CA ALA A 156 19.56 6.93 11.15
C ALA A 156 18.63 8.10 11.47
N ASN A 157 18.32 8.94 10.47
CA ASN A 157 17.43 10.10 10.65
C ASN A 157 15.99 9.70 11.01
N TYR A 158 15.50 8.58 10.48
CA TYR A 158 14.15 8.07 10.76
C TYR A 158 14.09 7.38 12.13
N LEU A 159 15.20 6.76 12.55
CA LEU A 159 15.27 5.98 13.78
C LEU A 159 15.65 6.81 15.01
N SER A 160 16.26 7.98 14.85
CA SER A 160 16.73 8.84 15.97
C SER A 160 15.68 9.02 17.07
N PRO A 161 14.40 9.35 16.79
CA PRO A 161 13.40 9.54 17.85
C PRO A 161 13.11 8.27 18.65
N PHE A 162 13.24 7.09 18.03
CA PHE A 162 13.04 5.81 18.69
C PHE A 162 14.26 5.41 19.52
N MET A 163 15.46 5.71 19.03
CA MET A 163 16.71 5.44 19.73
C MET A 163 16.87 6.32 20.97
N ASP A 164 16.54 7.60 20.86
CA ASP A 164 16.54 8.52 22.00
C ASP A 164 15.59 8.02 23.11
N ALA A 165 14.40 7.52 22.73
CA ALA A 165 13.44 6.93 23.67
C ALA A 165 13.94 5.60 24.26
N TRP A 166 14.63 4.77 23.47
CA TRP A 166 15.20 3.49 23.91
C TRP A 166 16.34 3.69 24.92
N GLU A 167 17.29 4.57 24.61
CA GLU A 167 18.47 4.86 25.43
C GLU A 167 18.12 5.70 26.67
N GLY A 168 17.14 6.59 26.55
CA GLY A 168 16.62 7.40 27.66
C GLY A 168 15.80 6.61 28.69
N GLY A 169 15.59 5.31 28.50
CA GLY A 169 14.81 4.46 29.39
C GLY A 169 13.29 4.68 29.31
N ALA A 170 12.80 5.39 28.29
CA ALA A 170 11.39 5.70 28.06
C ALA A 170 10.65 4.54 27.37
N GLN A 171 10.77 3.33 27.92
CA GLN A 171 10.19 2.10 27.38
C GLN A 171 8.67 2.21 27.19
N ASP A 172 7.95 2.85 28.13
CA ASP A 172 6.49 3.03 28.02
C ASP A 172 6.08 3.93 26.86
N GLN A 173 6.87 4.98 26.59
CA GLN A 173 6.62 5.90 25.47
C GLN A 173 6.88 5.20 24.13
N LEU A 174 7.97 4.43 24.05
CA LEU A 174 8.29 3.61 22.89
C LEU A 174 7.24 2.52 22.64
N GLN A 175 6.76 1.85 23.70
CA GLN A 175 5.67 0.88 23.58
C GLN A 175 4.39 1.53 23.04
N GLY A 176 4.05 2.73 23.51
CA GLY A 176 2.90 3.50 23.00
C GLY A 176 3.03 3.85 21.50
N GLN A 177 4.22 4.26 21.06
CA GLN A 177 4.52 4.58 19.66
C GLN A 177 4.40 3.37 18.73
N ILE A 178 4.85 2.20 19.19
CA ILE A 178 4.91 1.03 18.31
C ILE A 178 3.63 0.20 18.39
N ALA A 179 2.93 0.22 19.53
CA ALA A 179 1.59 -0.35 19.62
C ALA A 179 0.62 0.30 18.61
N SER A 180 0.74 1.61 18.36
CA SER A 180 -0.07 2.27 17.33
C SER A 180 0.25 1.80 15.91
N ALA A 181 1.47 1.32 15.65
CA ALA A 181 1.84 0.70 14.38
C ALA A 181 1.29 -0.73 14.24
N LYS A 182 1.37 -1.53 15.31
CA LYS A 182 0.98 -2.94 15.29
C LYS A 182 -0.51 -3.16 15.22
N ILE A 183 -1.30 -2.47 16.05
CA ILE A 183 -2.75 -2.73 16.19
C ILE A 183 -3.51 -2.67 14.85
N PRO A 184 -3.24 -1.73 13.94
CA PRO A 184 -3.94 -1.69 12.65
C PRO A 184 -3.43 -2.73 11.62
N LEU A 185 -2.25 -3.31 11.87
CA LEU A 185 -1.52 -4.18 10.94
C LEU A 185 -1.45 -5.65 11.39
N SER A 186 -1.93 -5.95 12.60
CA SER A 186 -2.09 -7.30 13.19
C SER A 186 -3.50 -7.84 12.96
#